data_AF-A0A9E5FNE4-F1
#
_entry.id   AF-A0A9E5FNE4-F1
#
_cell.length_a   1.000
_cell.length_b   1.000
_cell.length_c   1.000
_cell.angle_alpha   90.00
_cell.angle_beta   90.00
_cell.angle_gamma   90.00
#
_symmetry.space_group_name_H-M   'P 1'
#
loop_
_entity.id
_entity.type
_entity.pdbx_description
1 polymer ?
#
loop_
_entity_poly.entity_id
_entity_poly.type
_entity_poly.pdbx_seq_one_letter_code
_entity_poly.pdbx_strand_id
1 'polypeptide(L)'
;HTGELPDVLTQIWQDAPFSGIYSHEETGNGFTYARDLKVAAWCQAHGVVWHEFAQFGVVRRLKSRDQWQTAWEHHMSSPLENVASLRFWKRPSSEPFAVKAPSHLRHNPPFRQQGGRTLAVDTLQSFLKARSIGYRGGISSPLSAPDVCSRLSVYLTWGCISMREVVQQTRAQMAQLPPQASRHRAGLSAFVSRLYWHCHFIQKLESEPDIEWCNMHRGYDGLREQEFNQEHFEALKGARTGWPMVDACVTMLRETGWLNFRMRAMLVSVAAYPLWLHWRPVGEWLATQFLDYEPGIHWSQLQMQSGTTGINTTRVYNPIKQAQDHDPQGRFVKRWLPYMREVPDTWLFEPWHLSRVEFARPLVDLSAATRESKQRLHARRQSAEVKAGKKAVIEKHASRKTMHARKKPSTPSPDKQQLGFDF
;
A
#
# COMPACT_ATOMS: atom_id res chain seq x y z
N HIS A 1 -11.47 14.89 27.13
CA HIS A 1 -10.81 16.00 26.42
C HIS A 1 -10.68 15.66 24.93
N THR A 2 -11.04 16.59 24.04
CA THR A 2 -10.90 16.46 22.57
C THR A 2 -10.36 17.78 22.04
N GLY A 3 -9.30 17.75 21.23
CA GLY A 3 -8.64 18.96 20.72
C GLY A 3 -7.23 18.67 20.23
N GLU A 4 -6.44 19.74 20.06
CA GLU A 4 -5.02 19.64 19.75
C GLU A 4 -4.25 18.95 20.88
N LEU A 5 -3.30 18.09 20.51
CA LEU A 5 -2.69 17.16 21.47
C LEU A 5 -1.99 17.85 22.65
N PRO A 6 -1.19 18.92 22.48
CA PRO A 6 -0.59 19.64 23.62
C PRO A 6 -1.61 20.25 24.59
N ASP A 7 -2.73 20.76 24.08
CA ASP A 7 -3.78 21.36 24.91
C ASP A 7 -4.50 20.28 25.72
N VAL A 8 -4.81 19.15 25.07
CA VAL A 8 -5.39 17.98 25.72
C VAL A 8 -4.43 17.41 26.78
N LEU A 9 -3.14 17.28 26.48
CA LEU A 9 -2.14 16.82 27.44
C LEU A 9 -2.04 17.75 28.64
N THR A 10 -2.10 19.06 28.43
CA THR A 10 -2.14 20.05 29.53
C THR A 10 -3.34 19.82 30.44
N GLN A 11 -4.54 19.64 29.88
CA GLN A 11 -5.75 19.37 30.66
C GLN A 11 -5.63 18.04 31.45
N ILE A 12 -5.13 16.98 30.81
CA ILE A 12 -4.92 15.68 31.49
C ILE A 12 -3.89 15.81 32.61
N TRP A 13 -2.80 16.54 32.39
CA TRP A 13 -1.74 16.72 33.37
C TRP A 13 -2.18 17.58 34.56
N GLN A 14 -3.01 18.61 34.32
CA GLN A 14 -3.64 19.39 35.40
C GLN A 14 -4.62 18.54 36.22
N ASP A 15 -5.37 17.67 35.54
CA ASP A 15 -6.31 16.73 36.18
C ASP A 15 -5.58 15.68 37.03
N ALA A 16 -4.45 15.16 36.54
CA ALA A 16 -3.54 14.24 37.23
C ALA A 16 -2.12 14.35 36.68
N PRO A 17 -1.20 14.97 37.43
CA PRO A 17 0.19 15.05 37.02
C PRO A 17 0.79 13.66 36.80
N PHE A 18 1.49 13.49 35.69
CA PHE A 18 2.21 12.27 35.33
C PHE A 18 3.63 12.61 34.91
N SER A 19 4.55 11.66 35.07
CA SER A 19 5.97 11.84 34.77
C SER A 19 6.38 11.32 33.40
N GLY A 20 5.52 10.58 32.71
CA GLY A 20 5.88 9.97 31.43
C GLY A 20 4.73 9.75 30.46
N ILE A 21 5.05 9.80 29.17
CA ILE A 21 4.20 9.42 28.05
C ILE A 21 4.84 8.22 27.35
N TYR A 22 4.03 7.25 26.94
CA TYR A 22 4.47 6.07 26.20
C TYR A 22 3.66 5.96 24.91
N SER A 23 4.35 5.88 23.78
CA SER A 23 3.70 5.73 22.47
C SER A 23 4.55 4.88 21.52
N HIS A 24 3.93 4.46 20.42
CA HIS A 24 4.70 3.98 19.29
C HIS A 24 5.28 5.14 18.49
N GLU A 25 6.44 4.91 17.88
CA GLU A 25 6.96 5.76 16.82
C GLU A 25 5.99 5.71 15.63
N GLU A 26 5.55 6.87 15.15
CA GLU A 26 4.73 6.99 13.95
C GLU A 26 5.61 7.43 12.76
N THR A 27 5.48 6.76 11.61
CA THR A 27 5.99 7.25 10.32
C THR A 27 4.78 7.62 9.44
N GLY A 28 4.09 8.69 9.84
CA GLY A 28 2.85 9.15 9.20
C GLY A 28 3.07 10.24 8.16
N ASN A 29 1.99 10.93 7.80
CA ASN A 29 2.05 12.16 7.01
C ASN A 29 2.75 13.29 7.78
N GLY A 30 3.18 14.35 7.08
CA GLY A 30 3.89 15.48 7.68
C GLY A 30 3.19 16.14 8.86
N PHE A 31 1.85 16.16 8.88
CA PHE A 31 1.10 16.74 9.98
C PHE A 31 1.24 15.96 11.29
N THR A 32 1.42 14.64 11.23
CA THR A 32 1.60 13.82 12.45
C THR A 32 3.01 13.98 13.01
N TYR A 33 4.01 14.15 12.14
CA TYR A 33 5.35 14.56 12.58
C TYR A 33 5.35 15.96 13.23
N ALA A 34 4.62 16.92 12.64
CA ALA A 34 4.48 18.25 13.21
C ALA A 34 3.76 18.23 14.58
N ARG A 35 2.76 17.36 14.76
CA ARG A 35 2.13 17.09 16.06
C ARG A 35 3.15 16.57 17.07
N ASP A 36 3.96 15.59 16.68
CA ASP A 36 4.95 14.97 17.56
C ASP A 36 6.03 15.97 18.02
N LEU A 37 6.46 16.90 17.15
CA LEU A 37 7.35 18.00 17.54
C LEU A 37 6.73 18.91 18.62
N LYS A 38 5.44 19.22 18.49
CA LYS A 38 4.71 20.02 19.51
C LYS A 38 4.59 19.25 20.83
N VAL A 39 4.35 17.94 20.78
CA VAL A 39 4.31 17.08 21.99
C VAL A 39 5.68 17.01 22.65
N ALA A 40 6.76 16.84 21.88
CA ALA A 40 8.12 16.84 22.43
C ALA A 40 8.45 18.15 23.16
N ALA A 41 8.10 19.29 22.56
CA ALA A 41 8.25 20.60 23.20
C ALA A 41 7.41 20.73 24.48
N TRP A 42 6.16 20.23 24.46
CA TRP A 42 5.30 20.20 25.64
C TRP A 42 5.89 19.34 26.77
N CYS A 43 6.41 18.15 26.45
CA CYS A 43 7.06 17.26 27.40
C CYS A 43 8.26 17.92 28.08
N GLN A 44 9.10 18.59 27.29
CA GLN A 44 10.27 19.33 27.79
C GLN A 44 9.85 20.45 28.76
N ALA A 45 8.80 21.20 28.43
CA ALA A 45 8.31 22.30 29.27
C ALA A 45 7.71 21.82 30.60
N HIS A 46 7.14 20.61 30.64
CA HIS A 46 6.48 20.05 31.83
C HIS A 46 7.33 19.04 32.60
N GLY A 47 8.59 18.80 32.18
CA GLY A 47 9.46 17.79 32.81
C GLY A 47 8.93 16.36 32.66
N VAL A 48 8.14 16.08 31.63
CA VAL A 48 7.57 14.76 31.33
C VAL A 48 8.51 14.02 30.39
N VAL A 49 8.84 12.77 30.71
CA VAL A 49 9.68 11.91 29.86
C VAL A 49 8.82 11.25 28.78
N TRP A 50 9.18 11.43 27.51
CA TRP A 50 8.51 10.73 26.42
C TRP A 50 9.29 9.49 25.99
N HIS A 51 8.65 8.32 26.11
CA HIS A 51 9.15 7.03 25.68
C HIS A 51 8.46 6.60 24.38
N GLU A 52 9.26 6.40 23.34
CA GLU A 52 8.78 5.96 22.03
C GLU A 52 9.32 4.57 21.68
N PHE A 53 8.49 3.74 21.06
CA PHE A 53 8.85 2.38 20.64
C PHE A 53 8.54 2.16 19.17
N ALA A 54 9.49 1.62 18.40
CA ALA A 54 9.26 1.26 17.01
C ALA A 54 8.03 0.34 16.86
N GLN A 55 7.06 0.76 16.04
CA GLN A 55 5.87 -0.05 15.71
C GLN A 55 6.19 -1.17 14.72
N PHE A 56 7.09 -0.88 13.78
CA PHE A 56 7.49 -1.75 12.68
C PHE A 56 9.02 -1.91 12.65
N GLY A 57 9.53 -2.68 11.69
CA GLY A 57 10.97 -2.74 11.40
C GLY A 57 11.48 -1.50 10.64
N VAL A 58 11.04 -0.31 11.05
CA VAL A 58 11.51 0.99 10.56
C VAL A 58 12.49 1.53 11.60
N VAL A 59 13.56 2.16 11.13
CA VAL A 59 14.65 2.70 11.94
C VAL A 59 14.70 4.20 11.73
N ARG A 60 14.38 4.95 12.79
CA ARG A 60 14.51 6.40 12.80
C ARG A 60 15.97 6.81 12.62
N ARG A 61 16.21 7.87 11.83
CA ARG A 61 17.55 8.44 11.57
C ARG A 61 18.59 7.40 11.10
N LEU A 62 18.16 6.44 10.29
CA LEU A 62 19.03 5.40 9.75
C LEU A 62 20.18 6.01 8.94
N LYS A 63 21.42 5.81 9.39
CA LYS A 63 22.63 6.37 8.76
C LYS A 63 22.99 5.69 7.43
N SER A 64 22.78 4.38 7.34
CA SER A 64 23.06 3.60 6.13
C SER A 64 21.99 2.55 5.88
N ARG A 65 21.57 2.43 4.62
CA ARG A 65 20.61 1.41 4.18
C ARG A 65 21.12 -0.02 4.37
N ASP A 66 22.43 -0.20 4.44
CA ASP A 66 23.07 -1.52 4.59
C ASP A 66 22.80 -2.14 5.98
N GLN A 67 22.53 -1.30 6.99
CA GLN A 67 22.25 -1.74 8.36
C GLN A 67 20.78 -2.14 8.57
N TRP A 68 19.89 -1.75 7.65
CA TRP A 68 18.45 -1.87 7.84
C TRP A 68 17.97 -3.31 7.92
N GLN A 69 18.52 -4.22 7.11
CA GLN A 69 18.10 -5.62 7.10
C GLN A 69 18.37 -6.30 8.44
N THR A 70 19.56 -6.10 9.01
CA THR A 70 19.93 -6.65 10.32
C THR A 70 19.05 -6.08 11.42
N ALA A 71 18.79 -4.76 11.39
CA ALA A 71 17.88 -4.12 12.35
C ALA A 71 16.44 -4.66 12.25
N TRP A 72 15.94 -4.87 11.02
CA TRP A 72 14.63 -5.46 10.78
C TRP A 72 14.54 -6.88 11.36
N GLU A 73 15.53 -7.74 11.08
CA GLU A 73 15.55 -9.11 11.60
C GLU A 73 15.62 -9.13 13.13
N HIS A 74 16.48 -8.29 13.73
CA HIS A 74 16.56 -8.16 15.18
C HIS A 74 15.20 -7.79 15.79
N HIS A 75 14.56 -6.73 15.28
CA HIS A 75 13.24 -6.28 15.76
C HIS A 75 12.16 -7.37 15.63
N MET A 76 12.16 -8.13 14.52
CA MET A 76 11.15 -9.18 14.30
C MET A 76 11.41 -10.43 15.16
N SER A 77 12.65 -10.65 15.61
CA SER A 77 13.01 -11.74 16.53
C SER A 77 12.89 -11.38 18.01
N SER A 78 12.78 -10.11 18.37
CA SER A 78 12.66 -9.69 19.78
C SER A 78 11.44 -10.34 20.44
N PRO A 79 11.45 -10.59 21.76
CA PRO A 79 10.29 -11.13 22.47
C PRO A 79 9.03 -10.28 22.28
N LEU A 80 7.87 -10.94 22.37
CA LEU A 80 6.58 -10.26 22.50
C LEU A 80 6.37 -9.89 23.97
N GLU A 81 6.04 -8.63 24.22
CA GLU A 81 5.76 -8.14 25.57
C GLU A 81 4.28 -8.35 25.92
N ASN A 82 4.02 -8.78 27.15
CA ASN A 82 2.67 -8.88 27.69
C ASN A 82 2.49 -7.82 28.78
N VAL A 83 1.46 -7.00 28.65
CA VAL A 83 1.06 -6.07 29.71
C VAL A 83 0.29 -6.88 30.76
N ALA A 84 0.91 -7.12 31.91
CA ALA A 84 0.34 -7.99 32.94
C ALA A 84 -0.90 -7.39 33.61
N SER A 85 -0.76 -6.22 34.25
CA SER A 85 -1.85 -5.53 34.93
C SER A 85 -1.74 -4.02 34.75
N LEU A 86 -2.89 -3.39 34.53
CA LEU A 86 -3.01 -1.93 34.42
C LEU A 86 -3.78 -1.42 35.62
N ARG A 87 -3.23 -0.39 36.27
CA ARG A 87 -3.94 0.39 37.28
C ARG A 87 -4.34 1.72 36.67
N PHE A 88 -5.64 1.92 36.47
CA PHE A 88 -6.16 3.19 35.95
C PHE A 88 -6.28 4.21 37.08
N TRP A 89 -5.88 5.45 36.81
CA TRP A 89 -6.02 6.56 37.75
C TRP A 89 -7.50 6.88 38.05
N LYS A 90 -8.33 6.87 37.00
CA LYS A 90 -9.80 6.92 37.11
C LYS A 90 -10.39 5.62 36.61
N ARG A 91 -11.48 5.17 37.24
CA ARG A 91 -12.22 3.99 36.76
C ARG A 91 -12.69 4.26 35.32
N PRO A 92 -12.42 3.35 34.37
CA PRO A 92 -12.88 3.53 33.00
C PRO A 92 -14.41 3.53 32.96
N SER A 93 -14.97 4.35 32.07
CA SER A 93 -16.40 4.30 31.74
C SER A 93 -16.74 2.92 31.16
N SER A 94 -17.91 2.38 31.51
CA SER A 94 -18.46 1.19 30.87
C SER A 94 -19.01 1.47 29.47
N GLU A 95 -19.31 2.74 29.17
CA GLU A 95 -19.81 3.16 27.86
C GLU A 95 -18.67 3.19 26.83
N PRO A 96 -18.84 2.57 25.65
CA PRO A 96 -17.88 2.65 24.56
C PRO A 96 -17.63 4.10 24.14
N PHE A 97 -16.36 4.47 23.96
CA PHE A 97 -16.02 5.75 23.36
C PHE A 97 -16.45 5.76 21.89
N ALA A 98 -17.46 6.57 21.55
CA ALA A 98 -17.95 6.71 20.19
C ALA A 98 -17.32 7.95 19.53
N VAL A 99 -16.42 7.72 18.57
CA VAL A 99 -15.94 8.79 17.68
C VAL A 99 -17.04 9.11 16.67
N LYS A 100 -17.59 10.32 16.71
CA LYS A 100 -18.48 10.82 15.65
C LYS A 100 -17.62 11.37 14.52
N ALA A 101 -17.72 10.75 13.34
CA ALA A 101 -17.07 11.28 12.14
C ALA A 101 -17.65 12.68 11.83
N PRO A 102 -16.81 13.65 11.40
CA PRO A 102 -17.29 14.92 10.88
C PRO A 102 -18.31 14.72 9.75
N SER A 103 -19.35 15.56 9.71
CA SER A 103 -20.48 15.42 8.76
C SER A 103 -20.10 15.49 7.28
N HIS A 104 -18.96 16.08 6.96
CA HIS A 104 -18.42 16.14 5.59
C HIS A 104 -17.71 14.84 5.16
N LEU A 105 -17.32 13.98 6.10
CA LEU A 105 -16.74 12.67 5.79
C LEU A 105 -17.85 11.64 5.60
N ARG A 106 -18.26 11.44 4.34
CA ARG A 106 -19.38 10.56 3.97
C ARG A 106 -18.96 9.16 3.53
N HIS A 107 -17.68 8.94 3.26
CA HIS A 107 -17.20 7.66 2.75
C HIS A 107 -17.16 6.62 3.88
N ASN A 108 -17.96 5.57 3.74
CA ASN A 108 -18.04 4.46 4.68
C ASN A 108 -18.41 3.18 3.93
N PRO A 109 -17.42 2.41 3.41
CA PRO A 109 -17.68 1.24 2.59
C PRO A 109 -18.59 0.23 3.34
N PRO A 110 -19.72 -0.20 2.74
CA PRO A 110 -20.68 -1.07 3.41
C PRO A 110 -20.11 -2.47 3.67
N PHE A 111 -19.21 -2.96 2.79
CA PHE A 111 -18.58 -4.27 2.89
C PHE A 111 -17.13 -4.18 3.41
N ARG A 112 -16.80 -3.14 4.19
CA ARG A 112 -15.48 -2.97 4.78
C ARG A 112 -15.12 -4.11 5.72
N GLN A 113 -13.83 -4.42 5.76
CA GLN A 113 -13.28 -5.31 6.77
C GLN A 113 -13.39 -4.66 8.15
N GLN A 114 -13.96 -5.38 9.12
CA GLN A 114 -14.08 -4.90 10.51
C GLN A 114 -12.73 -4.98 11.23
N GLY A 115 -12.45 -3.98 12.08
CA GLY A 115 -11.24 -3.93 12.89
C GLY A 115 -11.35 -4.70 14.20
N GLY A 116 -10.22 -4.83 14.91
CA GLY A 116 -10.15 -5.47 16.23
C GLY A 116 -9.15 -6.62 16.31
N ARG A 117 -8.52 -6.79 17.48
CA ARG A 117 -7.46 -7.79 17.70
C ARG A 117 -7.94 -9.22 17.48
N THR A 118 -9.12 -9.58 17.98
CA THR A 118 -9.69 -10.92 17.81
C THR A 118 -9.80 -11.29 16.33
N LEU A 119 -10.43 -10.42 15.53
CA LEU A 119 -10.57 -10.63 14.08
C LEU A 119 -9.22 -10.66 13.35
N ALA A 120 -8.24 -9.87 13.81
CA ALA A 120 -6.89 -9.88 13.26
C ALA A 120 -6.20 -11.23 13.47
N VAL A 121 -6.29 -11.79 14.68
CA VAL A 121 -5.72 -13.10 15.02
C VAL A 121 -6.42 -14.21 14.24
N ASP A 122 -7.76 -14.20 14.17
CA ASP A 122 -8.51 -15.20 13.39
C ASP A 122 -8.15 -15.16 11.90
N THR A 123 -8.01 -13.94 11.35
CA THR A 123 -7.60 -13.73 9.96
C THR A 123 -6.19 -14.27 9.69
N LEU A 124 -5.25 -14.03 10.62
CA LEU A 124 -3.89 -14.56 10.57
C LEU A 124 -3.92 -16.09 10.62
N GLN A 125 -4.63 -16.69 11.58
CA GLN A 125 -4.69 -18.14 11.75
C GLN A 125 -5.29 -18.84 10.54
N SER A 126 -6.39 -18.30 9.99
CA SER A 126 -6.98 -18.78 8.74
C SER A 126 -5.99 -18.72 7.56
N PHE A 127 -5.22 -17.63 7.47
CA PHE A 127 -4.18 -17.50 6.44
C PHE A 127 -3.05 -18.52 6.61
N LEU A 128 -2.50 -18.61 7.82
CA LEU A 128 -1.35 -19.45 8.14
C LEU A 128 -1.68 -20.93 7.96
N LYS A 129 -2.88 -21.37 8.34
CA LYS A 129 -3.26 -22.79 8.32
C LYS A 129 -3.71 -23.28 6.94
N ALA A 130 -4.36 -22.42 6.13
CA ALA A 130 -4.98 -22.86 4.88
C ALA A 130 -4.73 -21.92 3.69
N ARG A 131 -5.12 -20.64 3.79
CA ARG A 131 -5.21 -19.75 2.61
C ARG A 131 -3.85 -19.48 1.96
N SER A 132 -2.77 -19.53 2.74
CA SER A 132 -1.39 -19.37 2.25
C SER A 132 -0.97 -20.41 1.20
N ILE A 133 -1.62 -21.58 1.12
CA ILE A 133 -1.38 -22.57 0.05
C ILE A 133 -1.68 -21.98 -1.35
N GLY A 134 -2.72 -21.14 -1.45
CA GLY A 134 -3.12 -20.46 -2.67
C GLY A 134 -2.41 -19.13 -2.91
N TYR A 135 -1.61 -18.64 -1.95
CA TYR A 135 -1.03 -17.30 -1.98
C TYR A 135 -0.14 -17.10 -3.21
N ARG A 136 0.85 -17.99 -3.40
CA ARG A 136 1.64 -17.97 -4.62
C ARG A 136 0.77 -18.42 -5.80
N GLY A 137 0.69 -17.57 -6.82
CA GLY A 137 -0.16 -17.77 -8.00
C GLY A 137 -1.54 -17.12 -7.91
N GLY A 138 -2.16 -17.03 -6.73
CA GLY A 138 -3.53 -16.50 -6.59
C GLY A 138 -3.63 -15.02 -6.20
N ILE A 139 -2.55 -14.36 -5.77
CA ILE A 139 -2.64 -12.97 -5.25
C ILE A 139 -2.85 -11.89 -6.33
N SER A 140 -2.63 -12.23 -7.60
CA SER A 140 -2.65 -11.28 -8.72
C SER A 140 -4.05 -11.06 -9.29
N SER A 141 -4.89 -12.10 -9.32
CA SER A 141 -6.26 -11.98 -9.82
C SER A 141 -7.17 -11.34 -8.78
N PRO A 142 -8.03 -10.38 -9.15
CA PRO A 142 -8.98 -9.78 -8.23
C PRO A 142 -10.11 -10.74 -7.81
N LEU A 143 -10.26 -11.88 -8.51
CA LEU A 143 -11.19 -12.94 -8.14
C LEU A 143 -10.69 -13.76 -6.95
N SER A 144 -9.44 -14.22 -7.02
CA SER A 144 -8.86 -15.12 -5.99
C SER A 144 -8.21 -14.36 -4.84
N ALA A 145 -7.75 -13.12 -5.08
CA ALA A 145 -7.01 -12.37 -4.07
C ALA A 145 -7.78 -12.11 -2.76
N PRO A 146 -9.10 -11.87 -2.73
CA PRO A 146 -9.86 -11.76 -1.48
C PRO A 146 -9.68 -12.97 -0.57
N ASP A 147 -9.63 -14.17 -1.15
CA ASP A 147 -9.53 -15.43 -0.41
C ASP A 147 -8.09 -15.81 -0.11
N VAL A 148 -7.17 -15.63 -1.05
CA VAL A 148 -5.80 -16.15 -0.88
C VAL A 148 -4.82 -15.16 -0.26
N CYS A 149 -5.04 -13.84 -0.38
CA CYS A 149 -4.16 -12.85 0.26
C CYS A 149 -4.35 -12.88 1.78
N SER A 150 -3.34 -12.48 2.56
CA SER A 150 -3.46 -12.52 4.02
C SER A 150 -4.62 -11.72 4.60
N ARG A 151 -5.07 -10.65 3.92
CA ARG A 151 -6.09 -9.71 4.43
C ARG A 151 -5.69 -9.04 5.75
N LEU A 152 -4.39 -8.97 6.03
CA LEU A 152 -3.83 -8.42 7.27
C LEU A 152 -3.45 -6.94 7.20
N SER A 153 -3.44 -6.33 6.02
CA SER A 153 -2.98 -4.95 5.85
C SER A 153 -3.77 -3.96 6.71
N VAL A 154 -5.10 -4.07 6.75
CA VAL A 154 -5.96 -3.23 7.61
C VAL A 154 -5.58 -3.37 9.08
N TYR A 155 -5.44 -4.60 9.57
CA TYR A 155 -5.12 -4.84 10.99
C TYR A 155 -3.72 -4.36 11.37
N LEU A 156 -2.76 -4.41 10.44
CA LEU A 156 -1.41 -3.91 10.65
C LEU A 156 -1.38 -2.38 10.71
N THR A 157 -2.06 -1.70 9.76
CA THR A 157 -2.19 -0.23 9.74
C THR A 157 -2.78 0.31 11.04
N TRP A 158 -3.82 -0.34 11.56
CA TRP A 158 -4.51 0.10 12.78
C TRP A 158 -3.97 -0.53 14.07
N GLY A 159 -2.82 -1.22 14.03
CA GLY A 159 -2.18 -1.79 15.23
C GLY A 159 -2.99 -2.87 15.96
N CYS A 160 -3.97 -3.51 15.29
CA CYS A 160 -4.77 -4.59 15.89
C CYS A 160 -3.93 -5.85 16.17
N ILE A 161 -2.85 -6.04 15.42
CA ILE A 161 -1.86 -7.10 15.60
C ILE A 161 -0.48 -6.56 15.23
N SER A 162 0.57 -6.97 15.95
CA SER A 162 1.93 -6.49 15.65
C SER A 162 2.55 -7.24 14.47
N MET A 163 3.37 -6.55 13.67
CA MET A 163 4.16 -7.17 12.59
C MET A 163 5.07 -8.28 13.12
N ARG A 164 5.67 -8.05 14.28
CA ARG A 164 6.55 -8.99 14.99
C ARG A 164 5.82 -10.29 15.31
N GLU A 165 4.62 -10.21 15.90
CA GLU A 165 3.76 -11.36 16.18
C GLU A 165 3.42 -12.13 14.90
N VAL A 166 3.05 -11.42 13.82
CA VAL A 166 2.75 -12.04 12.51
C VAL A 166 3.97 -12.77 11.95
N VAL A 167 5.16 -12.17 11.96
CA VAL A 167 6.39 -12.80 11.45
C VAL A 167 6.76 -14.04 12.26
N GLN A 168 6.72 -13.95 13.59
CA GLN A 168 7.07 -15.06 14.49
C GLN A 168 6.11 -16.24 14.30
N GLN A 169 4.80 -15.99 14.29
CA GLN A 169 3.80 -17.06 14.06
C GLN A 169 3.93 -17.65 12.65
N THR A 170 4.24 -16.85 11.63
CA THR A 170 4.47 -17.34 10.26
C THR A 170 5.69 -18.27 10.20
N ARG A 171 6.80 -17.87 10.84
CA ARG A 171 8.03 -18.68 10.90
C ARG A 171 7.82 -19.97 11.69
N ALA A 172 7.11 -19.91 12.81
CA ALA A 172 6.75 -21.09 13.61
C ALA A 172 5.87 -22.07 12.82
N GLN A 173 4.81 -21.59 12.16
CA GLN A 173 3.97 -22.42 11.29
C GLN A 173 4.80 -23.08 10.20
N MET A 174 5.68 -22.32 9.54
CA MET A 174 6.52 -22.82 8.46
C MET A 174 7.49 -23.93 8.93
N ALA A 175 8.03 -23.82 10.15
CA ALA A 175 8.91 -24.82 10.75
C ALA A 175 8.18 -26.13 11.11
N GLN A 176 6.89 -26.06 11.42
CA GLN A 176 6.06 -27.22 11.74
C GLN A 176 5.51 -27.94 10.50
N LEU A 177 5.62 -27.34 9.30
CA LEU A 177 5.11 -27.95 8.08
C LEU A 177 5.92 -29.19 7.67
N PRO A 178 5.26 -30.29 7.30
CA PRO A 178 5.95 -31.50 6.90
C PRO A 178 6.71 -31.28 5.57
N PRO A 179 7.79 -32.04 5.27
CA PRO A 179 8.64 -31.79 4.11
C PRO A 179 7.88 -31.63 2.79
N GLN A 180 6.86 -32.46 2.57
CA GLN A 180 6.00 -32.49 1.38
C GLN A 180 5.08 -31.26 1.20
N ALA A 181 4.89 -30.42 2.22
CA ALA A 181 4.04 -29.22 2.15
C ALA A 181 4.74 -28.04 1.42
N SER A 182 5.35 -28.31 0.27
CA SER A 182 6.18 -27.36 -0.49
C SER A 182 5.41 -26.10 -0.92
N ARG A 183 4.17 -26.26 -1.39
CA ARG A 183 3.31 -25.14 -1.82
C ARG A 183 2.93 -24.22 -0.66
N HIS A 184 2.59 -24.80 0.49
CA HIS A 184 2.27 -24.05 1.71
C HIS A 184 3.50 -23.27 2.21
N ARG A 185 4.66 -23.94 2.28
CA ARG A 185 5.95 -23.32 2.64
C ARG A 185 6.32 -22.18 1.70
N ALA A 186 6.10 -22.34 0.39
CA ALA A 186 6.34 -21.30 -0.60
C ALA A 186 5.40 -20.10 -0.41
N GLY A 187 4.13 -20.34 -0.09
CA GLY A 187 3.16 -19.29 0.23
C GLY A 187 3.54 -18.48 1.47
N LEU A 188 3.89 -19.15 2.58
CA LEU A 188 4.35 -18.49 3.81
C LEU A 188 5.66 -17.73 3.59
N SER A 189 6.62 -18.30 2.85
CA SER A 189 7.88 -17.61 2.49
C SER A 189 7.63 -16.34 1.68
N ALA A 190 6.73 -16.41 0.69
CA ALA A 190 6.34 -15.23 -0.09
C ALA A 190 5.62 -14.19 0.78
N PHE A 191 4.83 -14.62 1.77
CA PHE A 191 4.19 -13.72 2.72
C PHE A 191 5.20 -12.99 3.61
N VAL A 192 6.18 -13.70 4.22
CA VAL A 192 7.27 -13.06 5.00
C VAL A 192 8.01 -12.02 4.15
N SER A 193 8.27 -12.33 2.88
CA SER A 193 8.88 -11.37 1.93
C SER A 193 8.03 -10.11 1.80
N ARG A 194 6.69 -10.19 1.78
CA ARG A 194 5.81 -9.00 1.75
C ARG A 194 5.83 -8.20 3.05
N LEU A 195 5.96 -8.84 4.21
CA LEU A 195 6.12 -8.14 5.49
C LEU A 195 7.46 -7.37 5.56
N TYR A 196 8.51 -7.91 4.96
CA TYR A 196 9.77 -7.19 4.77
C TYR A 196 9.58 -5.98 3.84
N TRP A 197 8.91 -6.17 2.70
CA TRP A 197 8.62 -5.07 1.76
C TRP A 197 7.77 -3.96 2.39
N HIS A 198 6.81 -4.31 3.25
CA HIS A 198 6.01 -3.34 4.01
C HIS A 198 6.92 -2.34 4.75
N CYS A 199 7.80 -2.85 5.61
CA CYS A 199 8.71 -1.99 6.39
C CYS A 199 9.73 -1.28 5.49
N HIS A 200 10.16 -1.91 4.39
CA HIS A 200 11.10 -1.29 3.44
C HIS A 200 10.51 -0.04 2.80
N PHE A 201 9.23 -0.07 2.42
CA PHE A 201 8.55 1.09 1.83
C PHE A 201 8.32 2.19 2.85
N ILE A 202 7.85 1.86 4.06
CA ILE A 202 7.66 2.86 5.12
C ILE A 202 8.97 3.58 5.44
N GLN A 203 10.07 2.82 5.50
CA GLN A 203 11.38 3.38 5.74
C GLN A 203 11.85 4.39 4.66
N LYS A 204 11.29 4.36 3.43
CA LYS A 204 11.61 5.39 2.43
C LYS A 204 11.04 6.75 2.83
N LEU A 205 9.82 6.77 3.36
CA LEU A 205 9.20 8.00 3.87
C LEU A 205 9.95 8.48 5.12
N GLU A 206 10.32 7.57 6.03
CA GLU A 206 11.16 7.92 7.19
C GLU A 206 12.50 8.54 6.75
N SER A 207 13.12 8.03 5.70
CA SER A 207 14.39 8.56 5.18
C SER A 207 14.22 9.84 4.34
N GLU A 208 13.04 10.07 3.76
CA GLU A 208 12.73 11.23 2.93
C GLU A 208 11.25 11.61 3.06
N PRO A 209 10.88 12.40 4.09
CA PRO A 209 9.50 12.79 4.31
C PRO A 209 8.89 13.55 3.13
N ASP A 210 9.72 14.28 2.38
CA ASP A 210 9.30 15.07 1.22
C ASP A 210 8.61 14.26 0.11
N ILE A 211 8.78 12.93 0.07
CA ILE A 211 8.11 12.08 -0.94
C ILE A 211 6.57 12.12 -0.83
N GLU A 212 6.03 12.63 0.27
CA GLU A 212 4.60 12.93 0.39
C GLU A 212 4.13 13.98 -0.64
N TRP A 213 4.96 15.00 -0.91
CA TRP A 213 4.58 16.13 -1.77
C TRP A 213 5.36 16.19 -3.08
N CYS A 214 6.57 15.63 -3.10
CA CYS A 214 7.58 15.80 -4.13
C CYS A 214 7.93 14.47 -4.79
N ASN A 215 8.38 14.49 -6.05
CA ASN A 215 8.92 13.27 -6.64
C ASN A 215 10.21 12.86 -5.91
N MET A 216 10.28 11.60 -5.49
CA MET A 216 11.45 10.93 -4.93
C MET A 216 12.68 11.11 -5.82
N HIS A 217 12.46 11.22 -7.13
CA HIS A 217 13.47 11.69 -8.05
C HIS A 217 13.07 13.07 -8.60
N ARG A 218 13.67 14.13 -8.07
CA ARG A 218 13.36 15.55 -8.42
C ARG A 218 13.47 15.87 -9.91
N GLY A 219 14.35 15.18 -10.65
CA GLY A 219 14.37 15.24 -12.12
C GLY A 219 13.07 14.79 -12.83
N TYR A 220 12.02 14.39 -12.13
CA TYR A 220 10.68 14.14 -12.68
C TYR A 220 9.66 15.22 -12.32
N ASP A 221 10.03 16.23 -11.54
CA ASP A 221 9.15 17.37 -11.26
C ASP A 221 8.77 18.09 -12.56
N GLY A 222 7.54 18.58 -12.62
CA GLY A 222 6.99 19.25 -13.80
C GLY A 222 6.64 18.31 -14.97
N LEU A 223 6.74 16.98 -14.81
CA LEU A 223 6.42 16.02 -15.87
C LEU A 223 4.92 15.99 -16.22
N ARG A 224 4.03 16.18 -15.25
CA ARG A 224 2.57 16.07 -15.45
C ARG A 224 1.76 17.19 -14.79
N GLU A 225 2.37 17.93 -13.87
CA GLU A 225 1.72 18.89 -12.99
C GLU A 225 0.99 19.99 -13.77
N GLN A 226 1.57 20.44 -14.89
CA GLN A 226 1.02 21.50 -15.74
C GLN A 226 -0.01 21.01 -16.77
N GLU A 227 -0.16 19.70 -16.96
CA GLU A 227 -1.03 19.09 -17.96
C GLU A 227 -2.16 18.26 -17.31
N PHE A 228 -2.49 18.57 -16.05
CA PHE A 228 -3.47 17.79 -15.31
C PHE A 228 -4.87 17.97 -15.91
N ASN A 229 -5.43 16.88 -16.45
CA ASN A 229 -6.77 16.88 -17.02
C ASN A 229 -7.82 16.54 -15.95
N GLN A 230 -8.63 17.54 -15.56
CA GLN A 230 -9.67 17.37 -14.53
C GLN A 230 -10.78 16.40 -14.97
N GLU A 231 -11.18 16.40 -16.25
CA GLU A 231 -12.24 15.52 -16.76
C GLU A 231 -11.84 14.05 -16.68
N HIS A 232 -10.59 13.74 -17.06
CA HIS A 232 -10.02 12.41 -16.91
C HIS A 232 -10.00 11.96 -15.45
N PHE A 233 -9.65 12.88 -14.53
CA PHE A 233 -9.63 12.58 -13.11
C PHE A 233 -11.04 12.30 -12.55
N GLU A 234 -12.04 13.12 -12.90
CA GLU A 234 -13.43 12.89 -12.49
C GLU A 234 -14.00 11.59 -13.07
N ALA A 235 -13.66 11.26 -14.31
CA ALA A 235 -14.07 10.01 -14.94
C ALA A 235 -13.45 8.78 -14.25
N LEU A 236 -12.15 8.83 -13.90
CA LEU A 236 -11.48 7.80 -13.11
C LEU A 236 -12.13 7.66 -11.73
N LYS A 237 -12.26 8.77 -10.99
CA LYS A 237 -12.91 8.76 -9.67
C LYS A 237 -14.30 8.18 -9.76
N GLY A 238 -15.03 8.53 -10.82
CA GLY A 238 -16.42 8.17 -11.10
C GLY A 238 -16.66 6.73 -11.52
N ALA A 239 -15.63 5.92 -11.78
CA ALA A 239 -15.76 4.61 -12.45
C ALA A 239 -16.44 4.71 -13.83
N ARG A 240 -16.04 5.73 -14.62
CA ARG A 240 -16.56 6.02 -15.97
C ARG A 240 -15.44 6.17 -16.99
N THR A 241 -14.38 5.38 -16.85
CA THR A 241 -13.22 5.43 -17.76
C THR A 241 -13.51 4.78 -19.10
N GLY A 242 -14.50 3.89 -19.14
CA GLY A 242 -14.83 3.08 -20.31
C GLY A 242 -14.03 1.78 -20.39
N TRP A 243 -13.07 1.55 -19.49
CA TRP A 243 -12.37 0.27 -19.37
C TRP A 243 -12.96 -0.56 -18.23
N PRO A 244 -13.72 -1.63 -18.51
CA PRO A 244 -14.54 -2.31 -17.48
C PRO A 244 -13.75 -2.82 -16.28
N MET A 245 -12.53 -3.31 -16.47
CA MET A 245 -11.67 -3.76 -15.37
C MET A 245 -11.26 -2.60 -14.44
N VAL A 246 -11.03 -1.40 -14.98
CA VAL A 246 -10.70 -0.20 -14.19
C VAL A 246 -11.91 0.24 -13.39
N ASP A 247 -13.05 0.38 -14.06
CA ASP A 247 -14.30 0.84 -13.46
C ASP A 247 -14.81 -0.15 -12.38
N ALA A 248 -14.64 -1.45 -12.60
CA ALA A 248 -14.93 -2.49 -11.61
C ALA A 248 -14.02 -2.41 -10.39
N CYS A 249 -12.72 -2.09 -10.57
CA CYS A 249 -11.80 -1.89 -9.46
C CYS A 249 -12.15 -0.67 -8.62
N VAL A 250 -12.51 0.46 -9.26
CA VAL A 250 -12.95 1.67 -8.55
C VAL A 250 -14.24 1.39 -7.76
N THR A 251 -15.18 0.63 -8.36
CA THR A 251 -16.43 0.25 -7.69
C THR A 251 -16.17 -0.67 -6.50
N MET A 252 -15.39 -1.74 -6.67
CA MET A 252 -14.99 -2.62 -5.56
C MET A 252 -14.32 -1.83 -4.43
N LEU A 253 -13.43 -0.90 -4.78
CA LEU A 253 -12.72 -0.10 -3.79
C LEU A 253 -13.67 0.76 -2.97
N ARG A 254 -14.66 1.41 -3.59
CA ARG A 254 -15.69 2.19 -2.88
C ARG A 254 -16.54 1.34 -1.94
N GLU A 255 -16.86 0.12 -2.37
CA GLU A 255 -17.76 -0.79 -1.67
C GLU A 255 -17.09 -1.55 -0.51
N THR A 256 -15.79 -1.82 -0.63
CA THR A 256 -15.06 -2.69 0.31
C THR A 256 -13.89 -2.00 1.02
N GLY A 257 -13.42 -0.87 0.50
CA GLY A 257 -12.23 -0.18 0.97
C GLY A 257 -10.90 -0.93 0.75
N TRP A 258 -10.88 -1.93 -0.14
CA TRP A 258 -9.69 -2.75 -0.39
C TRP A 258 -9.57 -3.21 -1.86
N LEU A 259 -8.33 -3.28 -2.35
CA LEU A 259 -7.97 -3.92 -3.61
C LEU A 259 -6.68 -4.72 -3.46
N ASN A 260 -6.49 -5.77 -4.25
CA ASN A 260 -5.22 -6.48 -4.29
C ASN A 260 -4.14 -5.61 -4.98
N PHE A 261 -2.87 -5.87 -4.67
CA PHE A 261 -1.75 -5.05 -5.13
C PHE A 261 -1.73 -4.83 -6.64
N ARG A 262 -2.02 -5.86 -7.43
CA ARG A 262 -1.97 -5.73 -8.90
C ARG A 262 -3.03 -4.78 -9.43
N MET A 263 -4.24 -4.82 -8.90
CA MET A 263 -5.29 -3.88 -9.31
C MET A 263 -5.00 -2.46 -8.82
N ARG A 264 -4.42 -2.30 -7.61
CA ARG A 264 -3.92 -0.97 -7.17
C ARG A 264 -2.88 -0.43 -8.14
N ALA A 265 -1.90 -1.24 -8.54
CA ALA A 265 -0.87 -0.84 -9.50
C ALA A 265 -1.45 -0.52 -10.88
N MET A 266 -2.44 -1.29 -11.34
CA MET A 266 -3.16 -1.01 -12.59
C MET A 266 -3.90 0.32 -12.53
N LEU A 267 -4.62 0.64 -11.45
CA LEU A 267 -5.33 1.92 -11.31
C LEU A 267 -4.36 3.11 -11.40
N VAL A 268 -3.25 3.06 -10.67
CA VAL A 268 -2.24 4.13 -10.70
C VAL A 268 -1.57 4.21 -12.07
N SER A 269 -1.31 3.07 -12.72
CA SER A 269 -0.75 3.02 -14.06
C SER A 269 -1.72 3.64 -15.08
N VAL A 270 -3.00 3.24 -15.09
CA VAL A 270 -4.01 3.83 -15.98
C VAL A 270 -4.11 5.34 -15.78
N ALA A 271 -4.10 5.81 -14.53
CA ALA A 271 -4.08 7.23 -14.24
C ALA A 271 -2.84 7.93 -14.83
N ALA A 272 -1.65 7.37 -14.64
CA ALA A 272 -0.38 8.05 -14.95
C ALA A 272 0.09 7.92 -16.41
N TYR A 273 -0.38 6.91 -17.15
CA TYR A 273 -0.01 6.72 -18.56
C TYR A 273 -1.19 7.13 -19.46
N PRO A 274 -2.18 6.28 -19.78
CA PRO A 274 -3.19 6.66 -20.76
C PRO A 274 -3.99 7.92 -20.39
N LEU A 275 -4.24 8.20 -19.10
CA LEU A 275 -4.93 9.42 -18.68
C LEU A 275 -4.01 10.62 -18.39
N TRP A 276 -2.69 10.40 -18.39
CA TRP A 276 -1.63 11.39 -18.12
C TRP A 276 -1.80 12.24 -16.84
N LEU A 277 -2.42 11.67 -15.80
CA LEU A 277 -2.65 12.35 -14.52
C LEU A 277 -1.41 12.36 -13.62
N HIS A 278 -1.20 13.47 -12.92
CA HIS A 278 -0.19 13.58 -11.87
C HIS A 278 -0.53 12.64 -10.69
N TRP A 279 0.49 11.99 -10.12
CA TRP A 279 0.30 10.95 -9.10
C TRP A 279 -0.28 11.48 -7.80
N ARG A 280 -0.02 12.75 -7.45
CA ARG A 280 -0.39 13.29 -6.14
C ARG A 280 -1.90 13.48 -5.97
N PRO A 281 -2.64 14.19 -6.86
CA PRO A 281 -4.11 14.27 -6.75
C PRO A 281 -4.80 12.90 -6.77
N VAL A 282 -4.28 11.97 -7.59
CA VAL A 282 -4.78 10.58 -7.64
C VAL A 282 -4.51 9.86 -6.32
N GLY A 283 -3.32 10.03 -5.75
CA GLY A 283 -2.91 9.47 -4.46
C GLY A 283 -3.74 10.02 -3.30
N GLU A 284 -4.00 11.33 -3.27
CA GLU A 284 -4.86 11.96 -2.26
C GLU A 284 -6.28 11.38 -2.31
N TRP A 285 -6.86 11.25 -3.50
CA TRP A 285 -8.15 10.57 -3.63
C TRP A 285 -8.08 9.12 -3.16
N LEU A 286 -7.14 8.31 -3.65
CA LEU A 286 -7.03 6.90 -3.28
C LEU A 286 -6.79 6.70 -1.78
N ALA A 287 -6.05 7.59 -1.11
CA ALA A 287 -5.85 7.55 0.34
C ALA A 287 -7.18 7.58 1.11
N THR A 288 -8.18 8.31 0.60
CA THR A 288 -9.52 8.36 1.22
C THR A 288 -10.34 7.09 1.00
N GLN A 289 -9.90 6.17 0.14
CA GLN A 289 -10.66 4.98 -0.24
C GLN A 289 -10.12 3.69 0.41
N PHE A 290 -8.89 3.69 0.92
CA PHE A 290 -8.25 2.49 1.47
C PHE A 290 -8.43 2.40 3.00
N LEU A 291 -8.92 1.25 3.48
CA LEU A 291 -8.94 0.93 4.92
C LEU A 291 -7.53 0.66 5.49
N ASP A 292 -6.59 0.34 4.60
CA ASP A 292 -5.19 0.05 4.88
C ASP A 292 -4.26 1.13 4.31
N TYR A 293 -4.70 2.39 4.38
CA TYR A 293 -3.86 3.52 4.03
C TYR A 293 -2.67 3.61 5.00
N GLU A 294 -1.47 3.46 4.44
CA GLU A 294 -0.20 3.53 5.15
C GLU A 294 0.71 4.50 4.37
N PRO A 295 0.96 5.74 4.86
CA PRO A 295 1.58 6.80 4.07
C PRO A 295 2.89 6.39 3.40
N GLY A 296 3.76 5.71 4.16
CA GLY A 296 5.07 5.33 3.65
C GLY A 296 5.04 4.26 2.57
N ILE A 297 4.00 3.41 2.54
CA ILE A 297 3.74 2.49 1.45
C ILE A 297 3.07 3.21 0.29
N HIS A 298 2.04 3.99 0.59
CA HIS A 298 1.16 4.63 -0.38
C HIS A 298 1.94 5.55 -1.32
N TRP A 299 2.62 6.57 -0.80
CA TRP A 299 3.31 7.56 -1.63
C TRP A 299 4.44 6.94 -2.45
N SER A 300 5.22 6.04 -1.83
CA SER A 300 6.25 5.27 -2.52
C SER A 300 5.69 4.45 -3.69
N GLN A 301 4.52 3.82 -3.52
CA GLN A 301 3.90 3.01 -4.56
C GLN A 301 3.26 3.88 -5.65
N LEU A 302 2.60 4.98 -5.30
CA LEU A 302 2.03 5.93 -6.25
C LEU A 302 3.12 6.39 -7.24
N GLN A 303 4.25 6.88 -6.73
CA GLN A 303 5.35 7.33 -7.56
C GLN A 303 6.02 6.18 -8.35
N MET A 304 6.15 4.99 -7.75
CA MET A 304 6.71 3.83 -8.44
C MET A 304 5.87 3.42 -9.64
N GLN A 305 4.55 3.30 -9.47
CA GLN A 305 3.65 2.88 -10.55
C GLN A 305 3.43 3.99 -11.59
N SER A 306 3.56 5.27 -11.19
CA SER A 306 3.55 6.42 -12.11
C SER A 306 4.87 6.64 -12.86
N GLY A 307 5.92 5.88 -12.54
CA GLY A 307 7.19 5.88 -13.26
C GLY A 307 8.14 7.03 -12.89
N THR A 308 7.94 7.71 -11.76
CA THR A 308 8.71 8.92 -11.37
C THR A 308 9.84 8.64 -10.36
N THR A 309 10.11 7.37 -10.04
CA THR A 309 11.22 7.01 -9.13
C THR A 309 12.59 6.99 -9.80
N GLY A 310 12.67 6.91 -11.14
CA GLY A 310 13.93 6.91 -11.92
C GLY A 310 14.85 5.69 -11.79
N ILE A 311 14.67 4.87 -10.75
CA ILE A 311 15.54 3.72 -10.43
C ILE A 311 14.97 2.37 -10.89
N ASN A 312 13.65 2.27 -11.06
CA ASN A 312 12.96 1.03 -11.43
C ASN A 312 12.64 1.01 -12.92
N THR A 313 12.52 -0.20 -13.49
CA THR A 313 11.92 -0.38 -14.81
C THR A 313 10.46 0.04 -14.77
N THR A 314 10.05 0.96 -15.65
CA THR A 314 8.68 1.42 -15.79
C THR A 314 7.76 0.25 -16.17
N ARG A 315 6.74 0.01 -15.35
CA ARG A 315 5.72 -1.03 -15.59
C ARG A 315 4.42 -0.34 -15.97
N VAL A 316 4.04 -0.46 -17.24
CA VAL A 316 2.79 0.09 -17.76
C VAL A 316 1.78 -1.04 -17.90
N TYR A 317 0.69 -0.95 -17.14
CA TYR A 317 -0.38 -1.94 -17.14
C TYR A 317 -1.40 -1.58 -18.24
N ASN A 318 -1.70 -2.55 -19.10
CA ASN A 318 -2.79 -2.45 -20.05
C ASN A 318 -4.08 -3.03 -19.40
N PRO A 319 -5.13 -2.23 -19.16
CA PRO A 319 -6.33 -2.68 -18.46
C PRO A 319 -7.10 -3.80 -19.20
N ILE A 320 -7.08 -3.82 -20.54
CA ILE A 320 -7.69 -4.88 -21.36
C ILE A 320 -6.92 -6.19 -21.14
N LYS A 321 -5.59 -6.15 -21.24
CA LYS A 321 -4.76 -7.33 -20.98
C LYS A 321 -4.89 -7.83 -19.54
N GLN A 322 -4.98 -6.94 -18.55
CA GLN A 322 -5.22 -7.34 -17.17
C GLN A 322 -6.56 -8.04 -17.01
N ALA A 323 -7.61 -7.60 -17.70
CA ALA A 323 -8.90 -8.28 -17.73
C ALA A 323 -8.78 -9.68 -18.33
N GLN A 324 -8.15 -9.82 -19.50
CA GLN A 324 -7.92 -11.11 -20.16
C GLN A 324 -7.14 -12.10 -19.28
N ASP A 325 -6.04 -11.63 -18.67
CA ASP A 325 -5.13 -12.50 -17.89
C ASP A 325 -5.71 -12.88 -16.51
N HIS A 326 -6.58 -12.05 -15.93
CA HIS A 326 -6.98 -12.19 -14.51
C HIS A 326 -8.49 -12.29 -14.26
N ASP A 327 -9.30 -12.05 -15.27
CA ASP A 327 -10.76 -12.23 -15.28
C ASP A 327 -11.25 -12.62 -16.69
N PRO A 328 -10.77 -13.73 -17.28
CA PRO A 328 -11.02 -14.08 -18.69
C PRO A 328 -12.50 -14.28 -19.03
N GLN A 329 -13.33 -14.57 -18.02
CA GLN A 329 -14.78 -14.75 -18.16
C GLN A 329 -15.59 -13.54 -17.67
N GLY A 330 -14.92 -12.47 -17.26
CA GLY A 330 -15.59 -11.24 -16.83
C GLY A 330 -16.35 -11.37 -15.53
N ARG A 331 -16.06 -12.38 -14.69
CA ARG A 331 -16.78 -12.63 -13.44
C ARG A 331 -16.59 -11.50 -12.44
N PHE A 332 -15.37 -10.94 -12.37
CA PHE A 332 -15.08 -9.81 -11.50
C PHE A 332 -15.77 -8.55 -12.02
N VAL A 333 -15.63 -8.29 -13.32
CA VAL A 333 -16.26 -7.16 -13.98
C VAL A 333 -17.79 -7.18 -13.83
N LYS A 334 -18.45 -8.31 -14.17
CA LYS A 334 -19.91 -8.51 -14.06
C LYS A 334 -20.43 -8.44 -12.62
N ARG A 335 -19.59 -8.72 -11.62
CA ARG A 335 -19.94 -8.58 -10.20
C ARG A 335 -20.09 -7.11 -9.81
N TRP A 336 -19.10 -6.29 -10.16
CA TRP A 336 -19.02 -4.89 -9.72
C TRP A 336 -19.68 -3.91 -10.69
N LEU A 337 -19.88 -4.30 -11.94
CA LEU A 337 -20.58 -3.51 -12.96
C LEU A 337 -21.78 -4.32 -13.46
N PRO A 338 -22.97 -4.19 -12.83
CA PRO A 338 -24.14 -5.00 -13.18
C PRO A 338 -24.54 -4.91 -14.66
N TYR A 339 -24.36 -3.74 -15.29
CA TYR A 339 -24.65 -3.54 -16.72
C TYR A 339 -23.77 -4.42 -17.64
N MET A 340 -22.60 -4.88 -17.18
CA MET A 340 -21.72 -5.77 -17.95
C MET A 340 -22.24 -7.22 -18.03
N ARG A 341 -23.28 -7.58 -17.27
CA ARG A 341 -23.85 -8.94 -17.29
C ARG A 341 -24.53 -9.29 -18.62
N GLU A 342 -25.04 -8.27 -19.32
CA GLU A 342 -25.68 -8.41 -20.63
C GLU A 342 -24.71 -8.29 -21.81
N VAL A 343 -23.45 -7.95 -21.55
CA VAL A 343 -22.44 -7.82 -22.60
C VAL A 343 -22.03 -9.23 -23.08
N PRO A 344 -22.19 -9.55 -24.38
CA PRO A 344 -21.71 -10.80 -24.93
C PRO A 344 -20.21 -10.96 -24.74
N ASP A 345 -19.75 -12.19 -24.53
CA ASP A 345 -18.35 -12.46 -24.22
C ASP A 345 -17.38 -11.95 -25.31
N THR A 346 -17.82 -11.87 -26.57
CA THR A 346 -17.07 -11.26 -27.70
C THR A 346 -16.62 -9.83 -27.42
N TRP A 347 -17.44 -9.05 -26.71
CA TRP A 347 -17.21 -7.62 -26.44
C TRP A 347 -16.90 -7.34 -24.97
N LEU A 348 -16.64 -8.39 -24.17
CA LEU A 348 -16.49 -8.29 -22.71
C LEU A 348 -15.43 -7.27 -22.28
N PHE A 349 -14.30 -7.22 -23.00
CA PHE A 349 -13.19 -6.34 -22.67
C PHE A 349 -13.26 -4.99 -23.38
N GLU A 350 -14.10 -4.88 -24.41
CA GLU A 350 -14.23 -3.71 -25.28
C GLU A 350 -15.72 -3.41 -25.58
N PRO A 351 -16.56 -3.18 -24.53
CA PRO A 351 -18.01 -3.09 -24.69
C PRO A 351 -18.45 -1.84 -25.46
N TRP A 352 -17.59 -0.84 -25.61
CA TRP A 352 -17.88 0.38 -26.38
C TRP A 352 -18.10 0.14 -27.88
N HIS A 353 -17.76 -1.05 -28.39
CA HIS A 353 -18.13 -1.46 -29.75
C HIS A 353 -19.61 -1.85 -29.89
N LEU A 354 -20.28 -2.17 -28.78
CA LEU A 354 -21.73 -2.26 -28.74
C LEU A 354 -22.26 -0.83 -28.63
N SER A 355 -22.95 -0.36 -29.66
CA SER A 355 -23.52 1.00 -29.72
C SER A 355 -24.71 1.20 -28.77
N ARG A 356 -24.50 1.03 -27.45
CA ARG A 356 -25.47 1.26 -26.36
C ARG A 356 -25.05 2.43 -25.48
N VAL A 357 -26.04 3.20 -25.00
CA VAL A 357 -25.83 4.42 -24.18
C VAL A 357 -25.20 4.12 -22.81
N GLU A 358 -25.43 2.91 -22.28
CA GLU A 358 -24.97 2.48 -20.95
C GLU A 358 -23.46 2.22 -20.89
N PHE A 359 -22.79 2.08 -22.04
CA PHE A 359 -21.36 1.82 -22.09
C PHE A 359 -20.60 3.13 -22.26
N ALA A 360 -19.89 3.54 -21.20
CA ALA A 360 -18.92 4.62 -21.29
C ALA A 360 -17.89 4.28 -22.37
N ARG A 361 -17.70 5.21 -23.33
CA ARG A 361 -16.62 5.10 -24.30
C ARG A 361 -15.29 5.39 -23.61
N PRO A 362 -14.20 4.70 -23.96
CA PRO A 362 -12.87 5.06 -23.48
C PRO A 362 -12.59 6.54 -23.72
N LEU A 363 -12.07 7.20 -22.69
CA LEU A 363 -11.74 8.63 -22.73
C LEU A 363 -10.67 8.96 -23.79
N VAL A 364 -9.80 7.98 -24.07
CA VAL A 364 -8.72 8.07 -25.05
C VAL A 364 -8.53 6.73 -25.76
N ASP A 365 -7.93 6.74 -26.94
CA ASP A 365 -7.38 5.52 -27.53
C ASP A 365 -6.23 4.99 -26.67
N LEU A 366 -6.42 3.80 -26.09
CA LEU A 366 -5.49 3.24 -25.11
C LEU A 366 -4.09 3.02 -25.70
N SER A 367 -3.99 2.57 -26.95
CA SER A 367 -2.73 2.23 -27.60
C SER A 367 -1.91 3.48 -27.88
N ALA A 368 -2.53 4.49 -28.51
CA ALA A 368 -1.93 5.77 -28.82
C ALA A 368 -1.48 6.50 -27.55
N ALA A 369 -2.38 6.67 -26.57
CA ALA A 369 -2.07 7.36 -25.32
C ALA A 369 -0.96 6.67 -24.52
N THR A 370 -0.96 5.33 -24.48
CA THR A 370 0.10 4.56 -23.82
C THR A 370 1.45 4.71 -24.52
N ARG A 371 1.46 4.72 -25.86
CA ARG A 371 2.68 4.90 -26.66
C ARG A 371 3.28 6.29 -26.42
N GLU A 372 2.46 7.32 -26.51
CA GLU A 372 2.87 8.70 -26.24
C GLU A 372 3.44 8.86 -24.82
N SER A 373 2.73 8.34 -23.82
CA SER A 373 3.17 8.36 -22.43
C SER A 373 4.56 7.74 -22.22
N LYS A 374 4.82 6.60 -22.86
CA LYS A 374 6.12 5.92 -22.80
C LYS A 374 7.22 6.75 -23.47
N GLN A 375 6.91 7.40 -24.60
CA GLN A 375 7.86 8.28 -25.30
C GLN A 375 8.22 9.49 -24.44
N ARG A 376 7.23 10.16 -23.82
CA ARG A 376 7.46 11.31 -22.92
C ARG A 376 8.31 10.93 -21.71
N LEU A 377 8.03 9.80 -21.06
CA LEU A 377 8.84 9.30 -19.96
C LEU A 377 10.25 8.90 -20.38
N HIS A 378 10.40 8.27 -21.54
CA HIS A 378 11.71 7.95 -22.08
C HIS A 378 12.53 9.23 -22.33
N ALA A 379 11.92 10.26 -22.94
CA ALA A 379 12.54 11.56 -23.14
C ALA A 379 12.97 12.20 -21.81
N ARG A 380 12.07 12.26 -20.80
CA ARG A 380 12.40 12.80 -19.46
C ARG A 380 13.58 12.05 -18.84
N ARG A 381 13.62 10.72 -18.96
CA ARG A 381 14.72 9.89 -18.42
C ARG A 381 16.09 10.22 -19.04
N GLN A 382 16.12 10.75 -20.26
CA GLN A 382 17.36 11.14 -20.92
C GLN A 382 17.90 12.51 -20.49
N SER A 383 17.11 13.32 -19.77
CA SER A 383 17.52 14.64 -19.29
C SER A 383 18.70 14.56 -18.31
N ALA A 384 19.50 15.63 -18.28
CA ALA A 384 20.67 15.73 -17.40
C ALA A 384 20.27 15.65 -15.92
N GLU A 385 19.17 16.31 -15.53
CA GLU A 385 18.62 16.28 -14.17
C GLU A 385 18.32 14.86 -13.69
N VAL A 386 17.68 14.03 -14.54
CA VAL A 386 17.37 12.63 -14.19
C VAL A 386 18.66 11.80 -14.07
N LYS A 387 19.61 11.98 -14.99
CA LYS A 387 20.87 11.24 -14.95
C LYS A 387 21.68 11.58 -13.70
N ALA A 388 21.75 12.85 -13.33
CA ALA A 388 22.49 13.34 -12.16
C ALA A 388 21.87 12.85 -10.83
N GLY A 389 20.54 12.90 -10.69
CA GLY A 389 19.85 12.53 -9.45
C GLY A 389 19.80 11.03 -9.15
N LYS A 390 19.98 10.17 -10.16
CA LYS A 390 19.75 8.73 -10.04
C LYS A 390 20.57 8.06 -8.94
N LYS A 391 21.85 8.44 -8.78
CA LYS A 391 22.76 7.85 -7.78
C LYS A 391 22.25 8.10 -6.36
N ALA A 392 21.86 9.34 -6.05
CA ALA A 392 21.35 9.72 -4.74
C ALA A 392 20.07 8.93 -4.37
N VAL A 393 19.15 8.75 -5.32
CA VAL A 393 17.94 7.96 -5.11
C VAL A 393 18.25 6.49 -4.80
N ILE A 394 19.22 5.88 -5.51
CA ILE A 394 19.65 4.49 -5.25
C ILE A 394 20.27 4.36 -3.86
N GLU A 395 21.19 5.26 -3.52
CA GLU A 395 21.90 5.24 -2.24
C GLU A 395 20.91 5.34 -1.08
N LYS A 396 19.95 6.25 -1.17
CA LYS A 396 18.98 6.51 -0.11
C LYS A 396 17.84 5.47 -0.03
N HIS A 397 17.33 4.99 -1.16
CA HIS A 397 16.07 4.23 -1.19
C HIS A 397 16.16 2.78 -1.63
N ALA A 398 17.22 2.38 -2.35
CA ALA A 398 17.26 1.02 -2.90
C ALA A 398 17.45 -0.05 -1.81
N SER A 399 16.76 -1.18 -1.98
CA SER A 399 16.95 -2.33 -1.09
C SER A 399 18.37 -2.86 -1.17
N ARG A 400 18.95 -3.20 -0.02
CA ARG A 400 20.29 -3.81 0.10
C ARG A 400 20.26 -5.32 0.27
N LYS A 401 19.09 -5.92 0.03
CA LYS A 401 18.88 -7.34 0.25
C LYS A 401 19.87 -8.14 -0.59
N THR A 402 20.90 -8.67 0.05
CA THR A 402 21.62 -9.85 -0.42
C THR A 402 20.62 -10.99 -0.35
N MET A 403 19.92 -11.26 -1.45
CA MET A 403 19.33 -12.59 -1.57
C MET A 403 20.49 -13.55 -1.51
N HIS A 404 20.52 -14.47 -0.54
CA HIS A 404 21.48 -15.57 -0.50
C HIS A 404 21.72 -16.04 -1.93
N ALA A 405 22.98 -15.97 -2.38
CA ALA A 405 23.36 -16.28 -3.73
C ALA A 405 22.75 -17.63 -4.14
N ARG A 406 21.70 -17.59 -4.97
CA ARG A 406 21.31 -18.76 -5.74
C ARG A 406 22.53 -19.07 -6.60
N LYS A 407 23.17 -20.23 -6.38
CA LYS A 407 24.15 -20.79 -7.31
C LYS A 407 23.57 -20.66 -8.72
N LYS A 408 24.32 -20.01 -9.63
CA LYS A 408 23.94 -19.86 -11.04
C LYS A 408 23.52 -21.23 -11.58
N PRO A 409 22.30 -21.41 -12.14
CA PRO A 409 22.03 -22.54 -13.00
C PRO A 409 22.88 -22.38 -14.27
N SER A 410 23.45 -23.48 -14.76
CA SER A 410 24.08 -23.54 -16.08
C SER A 410 23.07 -23.18 -17.17
N THR A 411 23.55 -22.42 -18.15
CA THR A 411 22.77 -21.85 -19.27
C THR A 411 22.10 -22.93 -20.13
N PRO A 412 20.85 -22.70 -20.56
CA PRO A 412 20.42 -23.11 -21.89
C PRO A 412 20.05 -21.90 -22.79
N SER A 413 20.21 -22.14 -24.09
CA SER A 413 19.99 -21.31 -25.30
C SER A 413 18.68 -20.48 -25.35
N PRO A 414 18.60 -19.41 -26.18
CA PRO A 414 17.67 -18.30 -25.96
C PRO A 414 16.29 -18.59 -26.52
N ASP A 415 15.26 -18.41 -25.67
CA ASP A 415 13.90 -18.18 -26.15
C ASP A 415 13.35 -16.88 -25.56
N LYS A 416 12.70 -16.11 -26.44
CA LYS A 416 12.19 -14.76 -26.16
C LYS A 416 10.91 -14.88 -25.34
N GLN A 417 10.96 -14.58 -24.05
CA GLN A 417 9.81 -14.03 -23.33
C GLN A 417 10.20 -13.23 -22.08
N GLN A 418 9.43 -12.18 -21.88
CA GLN A 418 9.69 -10.97 -21.11
C GLN A 418 9.56 -11.20 -19.60
N LEU A 419 10.64 -10.91 -18.85
CA LEU A 419 10.72 -11.06 -17.39
C LEU A 419 9.76 -10.09 -16.65
N GLY A 420 8.59 -10.62 -16.28
CA GLY A 420 7.77 -10.11 -15.18
C GLY A 420 8.46 -10.36 -13.83
N PHE A 421 7.94 -9.80 -12.74
CA PHE A 421 8.46 -10.12 -11.41
C PHE A 421 8.38 -11.64 -11.19
N ASP A 422 9.53 -12.29 -11.05
CA ASP A 422 9.63 -13.67 -10.59
C ASP A 422 8.91 -13.80 -9.24
N PHE A 423 7.88 -14.64 -9.24
CA PHE A 423 7.28 -15.24 -8.06
C PHE A 423 7.83 -16.63 -7.87
#